data_AF-A0A4V1LFT5-F1
#
_entry.id   AF-A0A4V1LFT5-F1
#
_cell.length_a   1.000
_cell.length_b   1.000
_cell.length_c   1.000
_cell.angle_alpha   90.00
_cell.angle_beta   90.00
_cell.angle_gamma   90.00
#
_symmetry.space_group_name_H-M   'P 1'
#
loop_
_entity.id
_entity.type
_entity.pdbx_description
1 polymer ?
#
loop_
_entity_poly.entity_id
_entity_poly.type
_entity_poly.pdbx_seq_one_letter_code
_entity_poly.pdbx_strand_id
1 'polypeptide(L)'
;MSKKLLGIIPLLFIGYFVFQNLSGNTDLMLTYLEESDELAHEYYFLLENEAQIDNEEELENFTRVVLIPSLEEIITKSEAYGETIEKEELKSVHMIHNDALKKHLEAEIAWVEGNENQAMELYGESDMLFFEYEEELNKLAKKWGVEIEWEEWEEEV
;
A
#
# COMPACT_ATOMS: atom_id res chain seq x y z
N MET A 1 22.34 -10.08 7.37
CA MET A 1 21.63 -9.87 6.10
C MET A 1 20.44 -9.05 6.53
N SER A 2 20.49 -7.72 6.37
CA SER A 2 19.37 -6.87 6.78
C SER A 2 18.18 -7.23 5.89
N LYS A 3 17.05 -7.56 6.52
CA LYS A 3 15.78 -7.73 5.81
C LYS A 3 15.32 -6.31 5.50
N LYS A 4 15.59 -5.84 4.28
CA LYS A 4 15.05 -4.56 3.83
C LYS A 4 13.54 -4.73 3.69
N LEU A 5 12.76 -4.11 4.57
CA LEU A 5 11.35 -3.84 4.29
C LEU A 5 11.31 -2.72 3.25
N LEU A 6 10.80 -3.02 2.05
CA LEU A 6 10.53 -2.03 1.02
C LEU A 6 9.16 -1.41 1.33
N GLY A 7 9.14 -0.44 2.24
CA GLY A 7 7.98 0.44 2.45
C GLY A 7 8.15 1.70 1.61
N ILE A 8 7.19 1.98 0.72
CA ILE A 8 7.25 3.09 -0.23
C ILE A 8 6.07 4.06 0.03
N ILE A 9 6.34 5.23 0.61
CA ILE A 9 5.31 6.25 0.91
C ILE A 9 5.26 7.29 -0.22
N PRO A 10 4.08 7.64 -0.76
CA PRO A 10 3.97 8.69 -1.77
C PRO A 10 4.09 10.08 -1.11
N LEU A 11 5.15 10.82 -1.46
CA LEU A 11 5.29 12.26 -1.22
C LEU A 11 4.80 13.10 -2.39
N LEU A 12 4.06 14.16 -2.06
CA LEU A 12 3.54 15.15 -3.00
C LEU A 12 4.54 16.28 -3.26
N PHE A 13 5.17 16.31 -4.44
CA PHE A 13 5.90 17.51 -4.91
C PHE A 13 5.06 18.32 -5.90
N ILE A 14 4.75 19.57 -5.52
CA ILE A 14 4.03 20.53 -6.37
C ILE A 14 5.01 21.10 -7.41
N GLY A 15 5.24 20.36 -8.49
CA GLY A 15 5.87 20.88 -9.69
C GLY A 15 4.92 21.83 -10.43
N TYR A 16 5.01 23.14 -10.17
CA TYR A 16 4.23 24.16 -10.86
C TYR A 16 4.64 24.27 -12.34
N PHE A 17 4.14 23.36 -13.19
CA PHE A 17 4.32 23.44 -14.65
C PHE A 17 3.04 23.06 -15.41
N VAL A 18 2.20 24.08 -15.61
CA VAL A 18 1.37 24.36 -16.81
C VAL A 18 0.44 23.25 -17.32
N PHE A 19 -0.88 23.39 -17.13
CA PHE A 19 -1.89 23.36 -18.21
C PHE A 19 -3.30 23.68 -17.67
N GLN A 20 -3.92 24.77 -18.14
CA GLN A 20 -5.24 25.28 -17.66
C GLN A 20 -6.47 24.41 -18.02
N ASN A 21 -6.28 23.21 -18.59
CA ASN A 21 -7.35 22.22 -18.84
C ASN A 21 -7.26 20.98 -17.94
N LEU A 22 -6.27 20.91 -17.03
CA LEU A 22 -5.98 19.75 -16.19
C LEU A 22 -6.54 19.85 -14.76
N SER A 23 -7.04 21.02 -14.34
CA SER A 23 -7.32 21.31 -12.92
C SER A 23 -8.19 20.25 -12.24
N GLY A 24 -9.26 19.77 -12.88
CA GLY A 24 -10.14 18.77 -12.25
C GLY A 24 -9.50 17.41 -12.00
N ASN A 25 -8.66 16.91 -12.91
CA ASN A 25 -8.01 15.61 -12.72
C ASN A 25 -6.76 15.72 -11.84
N THR A 26 -6.01 16.81 -11.95
CA THR A 26 -4.88 17.10 -11.06
C THR A 26 -5.36 17.16 -9.61
N ASP A 27 -6.42 17.96 -9.33
CA ASP A 27 -6.97 18.09 -7.98
C ASP A 27 -7.47 16.73 -7.45
N LEU A 28 -8.14 15.93 -8.29
CA LEU A 28 -8.58 14.57 -7.92
C LEU A 28 -7.41 13.63 -7.57
N MET A 29 -6.30 13.67 -8.33
CA MET A 29 -5.12 12.87 -7.99
C MET A 29 -4.49 13.34 -6.68
N LEU A 30 -4.39 14.65 -6.46
CA LEU A 30 -3.82 15.19 -5.23
C LEU A 30 -4.67 14.79 -4.01
N THR A 31 -6.00 14.93 -4.11
CA THR A 31 -6.92 14.47 -3.07
C THR A 31 -6.81 12.97 -2.84
N TYR A 32 -6.73 12.17 -3.92
CA TYR A 32 -6.52 10.72 -3.79
C TYR A 32 -5.25 10.37 -3.02
N LEU A 33 -4.13 11.01 -3.37
CA LEU A 33 -2.84 10.76 -2.72
C LEU A 33 -2.88 11.19 -1.24
N GLU A 34 -3.49 12.33 -0.93
CA GLU A 34 -3.65 12.81 0.45
C GLU A 34 -4.55 11.89 1.29
N GLU A 35 -5.68 11.45 0.74
CA GLU A 35 -6.64 10.59 1.47
C GLU A 35 -6.16 9.14 1.60
N SER A 36 -5.42 8.64 0.61
CA SER A 36 -4.83 7.29 0.68
C SER A 36 -3.57 7.21 1.53
N ASP A 37 -2.89 8.33 1.79
CA ASP A 37 -1.70 8.39 2.64
C ASP A 37 -1.99 8.02 4.10
N GLU A 38 -3.19 8.33 4.62
CA GLU A 38 -3.58 7.93 5.98
C GLU A 38 -3.64 6.39 6.11
N LEU A 39 -4.23 5.71 5.12
CA LEU A 39 -4.28 4.24 5.08
C LEU A 39 -2.90 3.64 4.89
N ALA A 40 -2.07 4.27 4.06
CA ALA A 40 -0.69 3.85 3.86
C ALA A 40 0.10 3.95 5.17
N HIS A 41 -0.01 5.06 5.91
CA HIS A 41 0.62 5.22 7.21
C HIS A 41 0.16 4.18 8.25
N GLU A 42 -1.15 3.90 8.33
CA GLU A 42 -1.67 2.84 9.22
C GLU A 42 -1.04 1.48 8.90
N TYR A 43 -1.00 1.13 7.60
CA TYR A 43 -0.41 -0.12 7.13
C TYR A 43 1.09 -0.18 7.42
N TYR A 44 1.85 0.86 7.11
CA TYR A 44 3.30 0.90 7.34
C TYR A 44 3.64 0.81 8.81
N PHE A 45 2.90 1.52 9.68
CA PHE A 45 3.11 1.42 11.12
C PHE A 45 2.95 -0.02 11.62
N LEU A 46 2.02 -0.81 11.07
CA LEU A 46 1.88 -2.23 11.43
C LEU A 46 3.12 -3.04 11.04
N LEU A 47 3.62 -2.86 9.81
CA LEU A 47 4.80 -3.58 9.32
C LEU A 47 6.07 -3.21 10.09
N GLU A 48 6.23 -1.94 10.48
CA GLU A 48 7.34 -1.51 11.34
C GLU A 48 7.29 -2.18 12.72
N ASN A 49 6.11 -2.24 13.34
CA ASN A 49 5.95 -2.93 14.62
C ASN A 49 6.23 -4.43 14.49
N GLU A 50 5.78 -5.06 13.41
CA GLU A 50 6.07 -6.46 13.12
C GLU A 50 7.58 -6.71 13.00
N ALA A 51 8.27 -5.87 12.22
CA ALA A 51 9.70 -5.99 11.95
C ALA A 51 10.58 -5.87 13.21
N GLN A 52 10.09 -5.20 14.25
CA GLN A 52 10.78 -5.03 15.53
C GLN A 52 10.66 -6.26 16.46
N ILE A 53 9.86 -7.28 16.10
CA ILE A 53 9.63 -8.46 16.92
C ILE A 53 10.63 -9.56 16.54
N ASP A 54 11.61 -9.79 17.43
CA ASP A 54 12.64 -10.82 17.23
C ASP A 54 12.21 -12.23 17.66
N ASN A 55 11.18 -12.35 18.49
CA ASN A 55 10.73 -13.61 19.07
C ASN A 55 9.58 -14.22 18.24
N GLU A 56 9.74 -15.47 17.80
CA GLU A 56 8.76 -16.15 16.95
C GLU A 56 7.38 -16.36 17.60
N GLU A 57 7.32 -16.67 18.90
CA GLU A 57 6.05 -16.82 19.63
C GLU A 57 5.35 -15.47 19.81
N GLU A 58 6.12 -14.41 20.07
CA GLU A 58 5.63 -13.04 20.13
C GLU A 58 5.13 -12.55 18.77
N LEU A 59 5.87 -12.87 17.69
CA LEU A 59 5.51 -12.55 16.32
C LEU A 59 4.22 -13.26 15.93
N GLU A 60 4.11 -14.57 16.16
CA GLU A 60 2.88 -15.30 15.85
C GLU A 60 1.67 -14.71 16.61
N ASN A 61 1.85 -14.38 17.90
CA ASN A 61 0.79 -13.76 18.69
C ASN A 61 0.43 -12.35 18.19
N PHE A 62 1.42 -11.53 17.84
CA PHE A 62 1.21 -10.21 17.25
C PHE A 62 0.45 -10.33 15.91
N THR A 63 0.90 -11.23 15.03
CA THR A 63 0.27 -11.46 13.73
C THR A 63 -1.21 -11.82 13.89
N ARG A 64 -1.52 -12.76 14.79
CA ARG A 64 -2.90 -13.22 15.03
C ARG A 64 -3.81 -12.19 15.68
N VAL A 65 -3.30 -11.42 16.63
CA VAL A 65 -4.12 -10.58 17.52
C VAL A 65 -4.16 -9.12 17.06
N VAL A 66 -3.14 -8.67 16.34
CA VAL A 66 -2.96 -7.28 15.92
C VAL A 66 -2.91 -7.18 14.40
N LEU A 67 -1.91 -7.79 13.74
CA LEU A 67 -1.67 -7.56 12.31
C LEU A 67 -2.85 -7.97 11.44
N ILE A 68 -3.31 -9.23 11.53
CA ILE A 68 -4.42 -9.76 10.74
C ILE A 68 -5.69 -8.92 10.94
N PRO A 69 -6.18 -8.69 12.19
CA PRO A 69 -7.36 -7.84 12.40
C PRO A 69 -7.20 -6.41 11.87
N SER A 70 -6.01 -5.81 12.00
CA SER A 70 -5.76 -4.47 11.50
C SER A 70 -5.70 -4.41 9.97
N LEU A 71 -5.13 -5.43 9.31
CA LEU A 71 -5.17 -5.56 7.85
C LEU A 71 -6.61 -5.71 7.34
N GLU A 72 -7.46 -6.49 8.01
CA GLU A 72 -8.88 -6.60 7.69
C GLU A 72 -9.59 -5.23 7.78
N GLU A 73 -9.28 -4.44 8.80
CA GLU A 73 -9.82 -3.08 8.95
C GLU A 73 -9.33 -2.14 7.84
N ILE A 74 -8.03 -2.14 7.54
CA ILE A 74 -7.43 -1.32 6.47
C ILE A 74 -8.04 -1.68 5.12
N ILE A 75 -8.17 -2.97 4.79
CA ILE A 75 -8.83 -3.43 3.56
C ILE A 75 -10.26 -2.92 3.51
N THR A 76 -11.02 -3.04 4.60
CA THR A 76 -12.40 -2.57 4.65
C THR A 76 -12.50 -1.06 4.40
N LYS A 77 -11.62 -0.25 5.03
CA LYS A 77 -11.58 1.20 4.82
C LYS A 77 -11.18 1.53 3.38
N SER A 78 -10.19 0.84 2.84
CA SER A 78 -9.69 1.04 1.48
C SER A 78 -10.75 0.68 0.44
N GLU A 79 -11.44 -0.45 0.59
CA GLU A 79 -12.58 -0.81 -0.28
C GLU A 79 -13.70 0.22 -0.21
N ALA A 80 -14.08 0.67 0.99
CA ALA A 80 -15.09 1.71 1.17
C ALA A 80 -14.68 3.03 0.50
N TYR A 81 -13.40 3.39 0.57
CA TYR A 81 -12.84 4.54 -0.12
C TYR A 81 -12.92 4.39 -1.65
N GLY A 82 -12.55 3.22 -2.17
CA GLY A 82 -12.63 2.87 -3.58
C GLY A 82 -14.04 3.03 -4.19
N GLU A 83 -15.09 2.87 -3.40
CA GLU A 83 -16.48 3.13 -3.84
C GLU A 83 -16.82 4.62 -3.98
N THR A 84 -16.03 5.51 -3.38
CA THR A 84 -16.18 6.97 -3.52
C THR A 84 -15.47 7.52 -4.76
N ILE A 85 -14.53 6.76 -5.34
CA ILE A 85 -13.76 7.18 -6.52
C ILE A 85 -14.64 7.17 -7.77
N GLU A 86 -14.98 8.36 -8.28
CA GLU A 86 -15.82 8.51 -9.48
C GLU A 86 -15.08 8.24 -10.80
N LYS A 87 -13.75 8.40 -10.82
CA LYS A 87 -12.95 8.22 -12.04
C LYS A 87 -12.55 6.76 -12.22
N GLU A 88 -13.16 6.09 -13.19
CA GLU A 88 -12.90 4.66 -13.50
C GLU A 88 -11.42 4.30 -13.64
N GLU A 89 -10.61 5.16 -14.27
CA GLU A 89 -9.16 4.92 -14.41
C GLU A 89 -8.47 4.88 -13.03
N LEU A 90 -8.80 5.80 -12.12
CA LEU A 90 -8.25 5.84 -10.76
C LEU A 90 -8.82 4.73 -9.88
N LYS A 91 -10.11 4.42 -10.03
CA LYS A 91 -10.77 3.31 -9.33
C LYS A 91 -10.10 1.99 -9.69
N SER A 92 -9.76 1.79 -10.97
CA SER A 92 -9.04 0.59 -11.43
C SER A 92 -7.64 0.48 -10.80
N VAL A 93 -6.90 1.58 -10.71
CA VAL A 93 -5.59 1.61 -10.03
C VAL A 93 -5.74 1.28 -8.54
N HIS A 94 -6.72 1.88 -7.87
CA HIS A 94 -7.00 1.62 -6.46
C HIS A 94 -7.43 0.17 -6.18
N MET A 95 -8.11 -0.48 -7.14
CA MET A 95 -8.43 -1.91 -7.01
C MET A 95 -7.17 -2.79 -6.96
N ILE A 96 -6.11 -2.45 -7.70
CA ILE A 96 -4.82 -3.17 -7.65
C ILE A 96 -4.23 -3.09 -6.23
N HIS A 97 -4.28 -1.90 -5.60
CA HIS A 97 -3.85 -1.72 -4.22
C HIS A 97 -4.66 -2.58 -3.24
N ASN A 98 -5.99 -2.63 -3.39
CA ASN A 98 -6.84 -3.49 -2.56
C ASN A 98 -6.51 -4.97 -2.74
N ASP A 99 -6.22 -5.41 -3.97
CA ASP A 99 -5.84 -6.79 -4.24
C ASP A 99 -4.46 -7.12 -3.64
N ALA A 100 -3.51 -6.19 -3.66
CA ALA A 100 -2.21 -6.35 -2.98
C ALA A 100 -2.38 -6.52 -1.46
N LEU A 101 -3.19 -5.68 -0.80
CA LEU A 101 -3.47 -5.78 0.64
C LEU A 101 -4.16 -7.11 1.00
N LYS A 102 -5.14 -7.54 0.20
CA LYS A 102 -5.80 -8.84 0.40
C LYS A 102 -4.83 -10.00 0.27
N LYS A 103 -3.91 -9.93 -0.68
CA LYS A 103 -2.87 -10.95 -0.86
C LYS A 103 -1.91 -11.01 0.32
N HIS A 104 -1.55 -9.86 0.89
CA HIS A 104 -0.79 -9.83 2.12
C HIS A 104 -1.55 -10.49 3.27
N LEU A 105 -2.83 -10.14 3.46
CA LEU A 105 -3.66 -10.77 4.49
C LEU A 105 -3.77 -12.30 4.30
N GLU A 106 -3.95 -12.78 3.06
CA GLU A 106 -3.93 -14.21 2.74
C GLU A 106 -2.58 -14.86 3.12
N ALA A 107 -1.47 -14.16 2.90
CA ALA A 107 -0.14 -14.62 3.26
C ALA A 107 0.03 -14.74 4.78
N GLU A 108 -0.38 -13.74 5.55
CA GLU A 108 -0.34 -13.75 7.02
C GLU A 108 -1.15 -14.92 7.59
N ILE A 109 -2.36 -15.12 7.06
CA ILE A 109 -3.23 -16.25 7.46
C ILE A 109 -2.55 -17.58 7.15
N ALA A 110 -1.99 -17.74 5.94
CA ALA A 110 -1.28 -18.96 5.56
C ALA A 110 -0.06 -19.22 6.44
N TRP A 111 0.69 -18.17 6.80
CA TRP A 111 1.86 -18.26 7.66
C TRP A 111 1.48 -18.75 9.05
N VAL A 112 0.49 -18.12 9.72
CA VAL A 112 0.04 -18.55 11.05
C VAL A 112 -0.64 -19.92 11.04
N GLU A 113 -1.13 -20.41 9.91
CA GLU A 113 -1.66 -21.76 9.76
C GLU A 113 -0.56 -22.83 9.53
N GLY A 114 0.71 -22.42 9.41
CA GLY A 114 1.84 -23.29 9.16
C GLY A 114 2.01 -23.69 7.69
N ASN A 115 1.34 -23.00 6.76
CA ASN A 115 1.42 -23.22 5.32
C ASN A 115 2.54 -22.35 4.68
N GLU A 116 3.77 -22.45 5.19
CA GLU A 116 4.88 -21.54 4.86
C GLU A 116 5.14 -21.36 3.35
N ASN A 117 5.10 -22.44 2.56
CA ASN A 117 5.33 -22.34 1.11
C ASN A 117 4.25 -21.51 0.40
N GLN A 118 3.00 -21.66 0.82
CA GLN A 118 1.89 -20.89 0.28
C GLN A 118 1.98 -19.44 0.73
N ALA A 119 2.32 -19.20 2.00
CA ALA A 119 2.55 -17.86 2.51
C ALA A 119 3.63 -17.11 1.69
N MET A 120 4.79 -17.75 1.44
CA MET A 120 5.86 -17.16 0.62
C MET A 120 5.42 -16.82 -0.81
N GLU A 121 4.60 -17.68 -1.44
CA GLU A 121 4.04 -17.40 -2.76
C GLU A 121 3.11 -16.19 -2.73
N LEU A 122 2.22 -16.13 -1.73
CA LEU A 122 1.25 -15.03 -1.56
C LEU A 122 1.92 -13.69 -1.22
N TYR A 123 2.97 -13.67 -0.40
CA TYR A 123 3.79 -12.47 -0.20
C TYR A 123 4.38 -11.98 -1.52
N GLY A 124 4.95 -12.89 -2.32
CA GLY A 124 5.46 -12.54 -3.65
C GLY A 124 4.39 -12.01 -4.60
N GLU A 125 3.17 -12.57 -4.58
CA GLU A 125 2.03 -12.04 -5.34
C GLU A 125 1.61 -10.64 -4.86
N SER A 126 1.58 -10.42 -3.54
CA SER A 126 1.27 -9.12 -2.94
C SER A 126 2.29 -8.05 -3.39
N ASP A 127 3.58 -8.35 -3.30
CA ASP A 127 4.66 -7.45 -3.72
C ASP A 127 4.55 -7.10 -5.22
N MET A 128 4.27 -8.09 -6.07
CA MET A 128 4.09 -7.86 -7.50
C MET A 128 2.90 -6.93 -7.80
N LEU A 129 1.77 -7.14 -7.12
CA LEU A 129 0.58 -6.30 -7.28
C LEU A 129 0.83 -4.88 -6.77
N PHE A 130 1.55 -4.73 -5.65
CA PHE A 130 1.90 -3.42 -5.13
C PHE A 130 2.81 -2.65 -6.09
N PHE A 131 3.80 -3.32 -6.68
CA PHE A 131 4.64 -2.73 -7.74
C PHE A 131 3.81 -2.34 -8.97
N GLU A 132 2.85 -3.17 -9.39
CA GLU A 132 1.93 -2.83 -10.49
C GLU A 132 1.07 -1.60 -10.15
N TYR A 133 0.58 -1.51 -8.90
CA TYR A 133 -0.15 -0.35 -8.40
C TYR A 133 0.70 0.93 -8.50
N GLU A 134 1.94 0.91 -8.03
CA GLU A 134 2.85 2.06 -8.13
C GLU A 134 3.09 2.48 -9.57
N GLU A 135 3.36 1.53 -10.47
CA GLU A 135 3.56 1.83 -11.88
C GLU A 135 2.33 2.48 -12.52
N GLU A 136 1.15 1.90 -12.33
CA GLU A 136 -0.09 2.40 -12.92
C GLU A 136 -0.52 3.73 -12.31
N LEU A 137 -0.33 3.92 -11.01
CA LEU A 137 -0.57 5.20 -10.35
C LEU A 137 0.37 6.29 -10.86
N ASN A 138 1.67 6.00 -11.01
CA ASN A 138 2.64 6.93 -11.61
C ASN A 138 2.28 7.30 -13.05
N LYS A 139 1.89 6.31 -13.87
CA LYS A 139 1.43 6.54 -15.25
C LYS A 139 0.21 7.45 -15.27
N LEU A 140 -0.76 7.22 -14.38
CA LEU A 140 -1.99 8.01 -14.29
C LEU A 140 -1.73 9.42 -13.75
N ALA A 141 -0.95 9.56 -12.70
CA ALA A 141 -0.55 10.84 -12.11
C ALA A 141 0.15 11.71 -13.15
N LYS A 142 1.13 11.16 -13.87
CA LYS A 142 1.82 11.88 -14.95
C LYS A 142 0.88 12.31 -16.07
N LYS A 143 -0.07 11.44 -16.46
CA LYS A 143 -1.12 11.79 -17.43
C LYS A 143 -1.99 12.95 -16.92
N TRP A 144 -2.18 13.05 -15.61
CA TRP A 144 -2.96 14.09 -14.93
C TRP A 144 -2.11 15.26 -14.42
N GLY A 145 -0.84 15.35 -14.83
CA GLY A 145 0.05 16.47 -14.53
C GLY A 145 0.55 16.50 -13.08
N VAL A 146 0.54 15.37 -12.38
CA VAL A 146 1.09 15.19 -11.03
C VAL A 146 2.34 14.31 -11.13
N GLU A 147 3.39 14.69 -10.40
CA GLU A 147 4.58 13.88 -10.17
C GLU A 147 4.52 13.35 -8.74
N ILE A 148 4.64 12.04 -8.59
CA ILE A 148 4.67 11.37 -7.29
C ILE A 148 6.13 11.05 -7.02
N GLU A 149 6.64 11.50 -5.88
CA GLU A 149 7.92 11.02 -5.38
C GLU A 149 7.65 9.94 -4.34
N TRP A 150 8.30 8.80 -4.50
CA TRP A 150 8.14 7.67 -3.61
C TRP A 150 9.35 7.64 -2.67
N GLU A 151 9.11 7.74 -1.36
CA GLU A 151 10.18 7.60 -0.38
C GLU A 151 10.49 6.12 -0.18
N GLU A 152 11.70 5.71 -0.59
CA GLU A 152 12.30 4.47 -0.12
C GLU A 152 12.83 4.69 1.29
N TRP A 153 12.24 4.03 2.29
CA TRP A 153 12.79 4.02 3.64
C TRP A 153 13.99 3.06 3.69
N GLU A 154 15.21 3.59 3.71
CA GLU A 154 16.40 2.82 4.11
C GLU A 154 16.45 2.73 5.63
N GLU A 155 16.37 1.51 6.19
CA GLU A 155 16.78 1.25 7.58
C GLU A 155 18.20 1.79 7.81
N GLU A 156 18.35 2.89 8.55
CA GLU A 156 19.62 3.20 9.21
C GLU A 156 19.82 2.19 10.34
N VAL A 157 20.64 1.17 10.04
CA VAL A 157 21.10 0.09 10.93
C VAL A 157 21.73 0.62 12.22
#